data_AF-A0A699LF64-F1
#
_entry.id   AF-A0A699LF64-F1
#
_cell.length_a   1.000
_cell.length_b   1.000
_cell.length_c   1.000
_cell.angle_alpha   90.00
_cell.angle_beta   90.00
_cell.angle_gamma   90.00
#
_symmetry.space_group_name_H-M   'P 1'
#
loop_
_entity.id
_entity.type
_entity.pdbx_description
1 polymer ?
#
loop_
_entity_poly.entity_id
_entity_poly.type
_entity_poly.pdbx_seq_one_letter_code
_entity_poly.pdbx_strand_id
1 'polypeptide(L)'
;GIEFMSPFPSSRGNKYILVAVDYLSKWVEAKVLPTNDARVVCKFLKSLFARFGAPRAIISDRGTHFCNDQFAKVMRKYGVTHRLSTAYHPQTSGQVKVSNRGLKRILERTIGQNRASWSGKLDDALWAFRTTYKTPIGCTPYKLVYEKACHLPIELEHKAYWALKQTNFNLYVAGNHRKIQLNELNELRDHAFENSLI
;
A
#
# COMPACT_ATOMS: atom_id res chain seq x y z
N GLY A 1 2.74 -12.05 -9.33
CA GLY A 1 1.64 -12.94 -9.77
C GLY A 1 0.44 -12.12 -10.18
N ILE A 2 -0.41 -12.64 -11.07
CA ILE A 2 -1.60 -11.96 -11.61
C ILE A 2 -2.81 -12.89 -11.59
N GLU A 3 -3.97 -12.37 -11.19
CA GLU A 3 -5.22 -13.13 -11.09
C GLU A 3 -6.43 -12.19 -11.25
N PHE A 4 -7.53 -12.72 -11.80
CA PHE A 4 -8.82 -12.05 -11.74
C PHE A 4 -9.57 -12.43 -10.47
N MET A 5 -10.13 -11.44 -9.78
CA MET A 5 -11.09 -11.69 -8.71
C MET A 5 -12.48 -11.97 -9.30
N SER A 6 -13.17 -12.96 -8.72
CA SER A 6 -14.47 -13.52 -9.11
C SER A 6 -15.52 -12.45 -9.42
N PRO A 7 -16.55 -12.74 -10.25
CA PRO A 7 -17.47 -11.70 -10.69
C PRO A 7 -18.15 -11.05 -9.49
N PHE A 8 -17.93 -9.74 -9.36
CA PHE A 8 -18.62 -8.89 -8.42
C PHE A 8 -19.99 -8.50 -8.99
N PRO A 9 -20.96 -8.10 -8.14
CA PRO A 9 -22.15 -7.40 -8.61
C PRO A 9 -21.76 -6.25 -9.53
N SER A 10 -22.51 -6.00 -10.59
CA SER A 10 -22.16 -4.91 -11.52
C SER A 10 -22.10 -3.57 -10.79
N SER A 11 -20.97 -2.87 -10.87
CA SER A 11 -20.79 -1.52 -10.33
C SER A 11 -20.32 -0.61 -11.46
N ARG A 12 -21.20 0.28 -11.91
CA ARG A 12 -20.95 1.19 -13.05
C ARG A 12 -20.46 0.44 -14.31
N GLY A 13 -21.02 -0.75 -14.56
CA GLY A 13 -20.64 -1.61 -15.69
C GLY A 13 -19.40 -2.49 -15.47
N ASN A 14 -18.68 -2.32 -14.35
CA ASN A 14 -17.54 -3.17 -14.00
C ASN A 14 -17.98 -4.40 -13.22
N LYS A 15 -17.37 -5.55 -13.54
CA LYS A 15 -17.68 -6.87 -12.94
C LYS A 15 -16.45 -7.58 -12.40
N TYR A 16 -15.26 -7.18 -12.85
CA TYR A 16 -14.01 -7.86 -12.55
C TYR A 16 -13.01 -6.90 -11.95
N ILE A 17 -12.12 -7.45 -11.12
CA ILE A 17 -10.91 -6.77 -10.66
C ILE A 17 -9.73 -7.62 -11.13
N LEU A 18 -8.86 -7.05 -11.95
CA LEU A 18 -7.59 -7.66 -12.30
C LEU A 18 -6.55 -7.20 -11.28
N VAL A 19 -5.90 -8.15 -10.61
CA VAL A 19 -4.91 -7.86 -9.56
C VAL A 19 -3.55 -8.40 -9.96
N ALA A 20 -2.53 -7.56 -9.85
CA ALA A 20 -1.12 -7.95 -9.91
C ALA A 20 -0.46 -7.71 -8.55
N VAL A 21 0.26 -8.71 -8.06
CA VAL A 21 0.96 -8.68 -6.78
C VAL A 21 2.44 -8.90 -7.01
N ASP A 22 3.28 -8.00 -6.50
CA ASP A 22 4.71 -8.23 -6.38
C ASP A 22 5.01 -9.14 -5.17
N TYR A 23 5.81 -10.18 -5.41
CA TYR A 23 6.03 -11.22 -4.40
C TYR A 23 7.05 -10.80 -3.34
N LEU A 24 7.93 -9.84 -3.65
CA LEU A 24 8.91 -9.32 -2.71
C LEU A 24 8.28 -8.28 -1.78
N SER A 25 7.84 -7.16 -2.36
CA SER A 25 7.28 -6.01 -1.63
C SER A 25 5.88 -6.23 -1.08
N LYS A 26 5.18 -7.27 -1.55
CA LYS A 26 3.73 -7.44 -1.35
C LYS A 26 2.91 -6.26 -1.90
N TRP A 27 3.48 -5.48 -2.82
CA TRP A 27 2.78 -4.41 -3.49
C TRP A 27 1.66 -4.97 -4.35
N VAL A 28 0.48 -4.37 -4.23
CA VAL A 28 -0.72 -4.79 -4.97
C VAL A 28 -1.11 -3.65 -5.91
N GLU A 29 -1.26 -3.98 -7.18
CA GLU A 29 -1.84 -3.15 -8.23
C GLU A 29 -3.13 -3.82 -8.67
N ALA A 30 -4.25 -3.07 -8.70
CA ALA A 30 -5.52 -3.61 -9.13
C ALA A 30 -6.22 -2.65 -10.09
N LYS A 31 -7.04 -3.21 -10.98
CA LYS A 31 -7.85 -2.45 -11.92
C LYS A 31 -9.25 -3.03 -12.07
N VAL A 32 -10.24 -2.15 -11.96
CA VAL A 32 -11.64 -2.46 -12.29
C VAL A 32 -11.85 -2.59 -13.79
N LEU A 33 -12.54 -3.66 -14.19
CA LEU A 33 -12.79 -3.99 -15.59
C LEU A 33 -14.21 -4.52 -15.82
N PRO A 34 -14.82 -4.22 -16.99
CA PRO A 34 -16.12 -4.76 -17.38
C PRO A 34 -16.04 -6.19 -17.91
N THR A 35 -14.90 -6.58 -18.50
CA THR A 35 -14.64 -7.89 -19.09
C THR A 35 -13.33 -8.49 -18.58
N ASN A 36 -13.13 -9.77 -18.80
CA ASN A 36 -11.92 -10.52 -18.44
C ASN A 36 -11.05 -10.84 -19.68
N ASP A 37 -11.07 -10.01 -20.72
CA ASP A 37 -10.39 -10.28 -21.99
C ASP A 37 -8.86 -10.16 -21.93
N ALA A 38 -8.17 -10.91 -22.80
CA ALA A 38 -6.72 -10.80 -22.97
C ALA A 38 -6.25 -9.37 -23.31
N ARG A 39 -7.05 -8.61 -24.07
CA ARG A 39 -6.75 -7.22 -24.47
C ARG A 39 -6.65 -6.30 -23.25
N VAL A 40 -7.59 -6.41 -22.31
CA VAL A 40 -7.59 -5.57 -21.11
C VAL A 40 -6.45 -5.93 -20.17
N VAL A 41 -6.12 -7.23 -20.08
CA VAL A 41 -4.94 -7.70 -19.33
C VAL A 41 -3.64 -7.13 -19.92
N CYS A 42 -3.46 -7.21 -21.24
CA CYS A 42 -2.27 -6.68 -21.90
C CYS A 42 -2.13 -5.16 -21.74
N LYS A 43 -3.26 -4.41 -21.80
CA LYS A 43 -3.27 -2.96 -21.56
C LYS A 43 -2.85 -2.64 -20.12
N PHE A 44 -3.34 -3.40 -19.15
CA PHE A 44 -2.98 -3.26 -17.74
C PHE A 44 -1.48 -3.53 -17.52
N LEU A 45 -0.95 -4.64 -18.06
CA LEU A 45 0.47 -4.99 -17.92
C LEU A 45 1.40 -3.95 -18.55
N LYS A 46 1.09 -3.45 -19.74
CA LYS A 46 1.90 -2.39 -20.37
C LYS A 46 1.96 -1.13 -19.51
N SER A 47 0.84 -0.76 -18.87
CA SER A 47 0.79 0.37 -17.94
C SER A 47 1.60 0.12 -16.67
N LEU A 48 1.67 -1.12 -16.19
CA LEU A 48 2.54 -1.49 -15.07
C LEU A 48 4.01 -1.45 -15.46
N PHE A 49 4.38 -2.01 -16.60
CA PHE A 49 5.76 -2.03 -17.06
C PHE A 49 6.32 -0.63 -17.31
N ALA A 50 5.46 0.30 -17.75
CA ALA A 50 5.86 1.70 -17.91
C ALA A 50 6.15 2.42 -16.58
N ARG A 51 5.55 1.97 -15.46
CA ARG A 51 5.74 2.61 -14.14
C ARG A 51 6.83 1.94 -13.31
N PHE A 52 6.91 0.61 -13.33
CA PHE A 52 7.77 -0.17 -12.44
C PHE A 52 8.85 -0.97 -13.18
N GLY A 53 8.86 -0.93 -14.51
CA GLY A 53 9.71 -1.81 -15.33
C GLY A 53 9.09 -3.19 -15.57
N ALA A 54 9.70 -3.94 -16.49
CA ALA A 54 9.28 -5.29 -16.82
C ALA A 54 9.82 -6.30 -15.78
N PRO A 55 8.96 -7.14 -15.16
CA PRO A 55 9.41 -8.14 -14.21
C PRO A 55 10.10 -9.30 -14.91
N ARG A 56 10.99 -10.02 -14.20
CA ARG A 56 11.63 -11.23 -14.73
C ARG A 56 10.63 -12.33 -15.11
N ALA A 57 9.58 -12.48 -14.30
CA ALA A 57 8.55 -13.49 -14.54
C ALA A 57 7.17 -13.04 -14.05
N ILE A 58 6.13 -13.48 -14.75
CA ILE A 58 4.74 -13.34 -14.32
C ILE A 58 4.16 -14.72 -14.10
N ILE A 59 3.50 -14.88 -12.95
CA ILE A 59 2.79 -16.11 -12.57
C ILE A 59 1.29 -15.86 -12.72
N SER A 60 0.58 -16.70 -13.48
CA SER A 60 -0.89 -16.66 -13.59
C SER A 60 -1.49 -18.06 -13.48
N ASP A 61 -2.81 -18.16 -13.40
CA ASP A 61 -3.50 -19.42 -13.66
C ASP A 61 -3.51 -19.77 -15.17
N ARG A 62 -4.13 -20.91 -15.51
CA ARG A 62 -4.27 -21.38 -16.90
C ARG A 62 -5.49 -20.80 -17.62
N GLY A 63 -6.10 -19.73 -17.11
CA GLY A 63 -7.26 -19.09 -17.72
C GLY A 63 -6.93 -18.61 -19.14
N THR A 64 -7.91 -18.72 -20.06
CA THR A 64 -7.76 -18.34 -21.48
C THR A 64 -7.33 -16.88 -21.67
N HIS A 65 -7.68 -16.02 -20.73
CA HIS A 65 -7.30 -14.60 -20.70
C HIS A 65 -5.82 -14.36 -20.42
N PHE A 66 -5.11 -15.31 -19.80
CA PHE A 66 -3.64 -15.31 -19.65
C PHE A 66 -2.95 -16.27 -20.63
N CYS A 67 -3.62 -17.34 -21.05
CA CYS A 67 -3.12 -18.33 -22.01
C CYS A 67 -3.63 -18.03 -23.43
N ASN A 68 -3.02 -17.05 -24.10
CA ASN A 68 -3.33 -16.72 -25.50
C ASN A 68 -2.13 -16.10 -26.22
N ASP A 69 -2.19 -16.09 -27.55
CA ASP A 69 -1.11 -15.58 -28.40
C ASP A 69 -0.81 -14.10 -28.17
N GLN A 70 -1.84 -13.29 -27.87
CA GLN A 70 -1.64 -11.87 -27.61
C GLN A 70 -0.81 -11.65 -26.33
N PHE A 71 -1.12 -12.39 -25.27
CA PHE A 71 -0.37 -12.36 -24.02
C PHE A 71 1.06 -12.87 -24.23
N ALA A 72 1.23 -14.00 -24.91
CA ALA A 72 2.54 -14.55 -25.23
C ALA A 72 3.42 -13.59 -26.06
N LYS A 73 2.83 -12.87 -27.02
CA LYS A 73 3.52 -11.81 -27.78
C LYS A 73 4.00 -10.67 -26.87
N VAL A 74 3.17 -10.23 -25.92
CA VAL A 74 3.57 -9.19 -24.94
C VAL A 74 4.69 -9.69 -24.05
N MET A 75 4.60 -10.91 -23.51
CA MET A 75 5.66 -11.50 -22.67
C MET A 75 7.00 -11.53 -23.40
N ARG A 76 7.00 -12.02 -24.65
CA ARG A 76 8.20 -12.08 -25.49
C ARG A 76 8.78 -10.70 -25.79
N LYS A 77 7.93 -9.71 -26.12
CA LYS A 77 8.34 -8.33 -26.41
C LYS A 77 9.11 -7.69 -25.25
N TYR A 78 8.71 -7.97 -24.03
CA TYR A 78 9.31 -7.39 -22.82
C TYR A 78 10.30 -8.34 -22.12
N GLY A 79 10.63 -9.50 -22.72
CA GLY A 79 11.54 -10.49 -22.13
C GLY A 79 11.02 -11.12 -20.83
N VAL A 80 9.71 -11.13 -20.60
CA VAL A 80 9.09 -11.64 -19.37
C VAL A 80 8.83 -13.13 -19.49
N THR A 81 9.27 -13.91 -18.51
CA THR A 81 8.96 -15.35 -18.44
C THR A 81 7.55 -15.57 -17.90
N HIS A 82 6.65 -16.16 -18.68
CA HIS A 82 5.31 -16.53 -18.21
C HIS A 82 5.33 -17.91 -17.55
N ARG A 83 4.95 -17.98 -16.28
CA ARG A 83 4.85 -19.21 -15.50
C ARG A 83 3.38 -19.49 -15.15
N LEU A 84 2.93 -20.71 -15.41
CA LEU A 84 1.56 -21.12 -15.12
C LEU A 84 1.51 -21.83 -13.76
N SER A 85 0.57 -21.42 -12.90
CA SER A 85 0.24 -22.16 -11.68
C SER A 85 -0.42 -23.48 -12.09
N THR A 86 0.08 -24.60 -11.60
CA THR A 86 -0.58 -25.90 -11.75
C THR A 86 -1.73 -26.01 -10.73
N ALA A 87 -2.78 -26.76 -11.09
CA ALA A 87 -3.98 -26.92 -10.26
C ALA A 87 -3.67 -27.51 -8.86
N TYR A 88 -2.61 -28.32 -8.76
CA TYR A 88 -2.19 -29.00 -7.53
C TYR A 88 -0.93 -28.40 -6.87
N HIS A 89 -0.45 -27.22 -7.29
CA HIS A 89 0.58 -26.46 -6.54
C HIS A 89 0.05 -25.09 -6.09
N PRO A 90 -0.72 -25.05 -4.99
CA PRO A 90 -1.19 -23.80 -4.41
C PRO A 90 -0.07 -22.86 -3.96
N GLN A 91 1.18 -23.33 -3.78
CA GLN A 91 2.32 -22.48 -3.45
C GLN A 91 2.62 -21.43 -4.52
N THR A 92 2.45 -21.75 -5.81
CA THR A 92 2.85 -20.87 -6.90
C THR A 92 1.94 -19.64 -7.01
N SER A 93 0.63 -19.79 -6.77
CA SER A 93 -0.37 -18.70 -6.75
C SER A 93 -0.77 -18.24 -5.34
N GLY A 94 -0.23 -18.85 -4.28
CA GLY A 94 -0.66 -18.63 -2.91
C GLY A 94 -0.57 -17.17 -2.47
N GLN A 95 0.50 -16.45 -2.83
CA GLN A 95 0.66 -15.05 -2.44
C GLN A 95 -0.40 -14.13 -3.05
N VAL A 96 -0.75 -14.35 -4.32
CA VAL A 96 -1.81 -13.58 -4.99
C VAL A 96 -3.14 -13.86 -4.32
N LYS A 97 -3.45 -15.14 -4.04
CA LYS A 97 -4.68 -15.54 -3.35
C LYS A 97 -4.80 -14.94 -1.95
N VAL A 98 -3.72 -14.93 -1.17
CA VAL A 98 -3.69 -14.31 0.16
C VAL A 98 -3.91 -12.80 0.08
N SER A 99 -3.25 -12.14 -0.87
CA SER A 99 -3.41 -10.70 -1.08
C SER A 99 -4.81 -10.34 -1.55
N ASN A 100 -5.39 -11.13 -2.46
CA ASN A 100 -6.76 -10.99 -2.94
C ASN A 100 -7.77 -11.15 -1.80
N ARG A 101 -7.58 -12.11 -0.89
CA ARG A 101 -8.42 -12.24 0.32
C ARG A 101 -8.31 -11.02 1.22
N GLY A 102 -7.10 -10.48 1.41
CA GLY A 102 -6.89 -9.27 2.19
C GLY A 102 -7.57 -8.05 1.56
N LEU A 103 -7.39 -7.84 0.26
CA LEU A 103 -8.03 -6.74 -0.48
C LEU A 103 -9.55 -6.85 -0.46
N LYS A 104 -10.09 -8.08 -0.62
CA LYS A 104 -11.53 -8.35 -0.54
C LYS A 104 -12.11 -7.95 0.83
N ARG A 105 -11.43 -8.30 1.93
CA ARG A 105 -11.86 -7.93 3.29
C ARG A 105 -11.88 -6.42 3.51
N ILE A 106 -10.90 -5.69 2.97
CA ILE A 106 -10.86 -4.23 3.06
C ILE A 106 -12.02 -3.64 2.26
N LEU A 107 -12.19 -4.08 1.01
CA LEU A 107 -13.31 -3.66 0.17
C LEU A 107 -14.66 -3.90 0.85
N GLU A 108 -14.90 -5.10 1.37
CA GLU A 108 -16.14 -5.45 2.09
C GLU A 108 -16.44 -4.48 3.25
N ARG A 109 -15.40 -4.04 3.98
CA ARG A 109 -15.54 -3.06 5.06
C ARG A 109 -15.81 -1.65 4.54
N THR A 110 -15.13 -1.22 3.47
CA THR A 110 -15.28 0.13 2.89
C THR A 110 -16.63 0.34 2.20
N ILE A 111 -17.19 -0.71 1.61
CA ILE A 111 -18.45 -0.66 0.87
C ILE A 111 -19.66 -0.56 1.81
N GLY A 112 -19.55 -1.09 3.04
CA GLY A 112 -20.63 -1.11 4.02
C GLY A 112 -21.89 -1.77 3.46
N GLN A 113 -23.03 -1.08 3.55
CA GLN A 113 -24.31 -1.57 3.03
C GLN A 113 -24.47 -1.38 1.51
N ASN A 114 -23.77 -0.43 0.88
CA ASN A 114 -23.99 -0.09 -0.53
C ASN A 114 -23.09 -0.89 -1.48
N ARG A 115 -23.45 -2.16 -1.68
CA ARG A 115 -22.72 -3.11 -2.55
C ARG A 115 -22.59 -2.68 -4.02
N ALA A 116 -23.34 -1.69 -4.51
CA ALA A 116 -23.29 -1.24 -5.89
C ALA A 116 -22.16 -0.23 -6.17
N SER A 117 -21.52 0.33 -5.13
CA SER A 117 -20.52 1.40 -5.25
C SER A 117 -19.06 0.94 -5.17
N TRP A 118 -18.82 -0.38 -5.15
CA TRP A 118 -17.49 -0.95 -4.88
C TRP A 118 -16.40 -0.51 -5.85
N SER A 119 -16.73 -0.28 -7.13
CA SER A 119 -15.73 0.10 -8.13
C SER A 119 -15.03 1.42 -7.81
N GLY A 120 -15.75 2.38 -7.21
CA GLY A 120 -15.19 3.67 -6.79
C GLY A 120 -14.42 3.62 -5.47
N LYS A 121 -14.46 2.50 -4.74
CA LYS A 121 -13.77 2.30 -3.45
C LYS A 121 -12.50 1.46 -3.57
N LEU A 122 -12.15 1.04 -4.78
CA LEU A 122 -10.95 0.23 -5.01
C LEU A 122 -9.66 0.99 -4.65
N ASP A 123 -9.57 2.27 -5.01
CA ASP A 123 -8.37 3.07 -4.73
C ASP A 123 -8.17 3.29 -3.22
N ASP A 124 -9.25 3.57 -2.47
CA ASP A 124 -9.25 3.65 -1.00
C ASP A 124 -8.77 2.32 -0.38
N ALA A 125 -9.26 1.18 -0.90
CA ALA A 125 -8.88 -0.13 -0.40
C ALA A 125 -7.42 -0.50 -0.73
N LEU A 126 -6.94 -0.14 -1.92
CA LEU A 126 -5.53 -0.31 -2.30
C LEU A 126 -4.63 0.54 -1.41
N TRP A 127 -5.03 1.79 -1.14
CA TRP A 127 -4.29 2.68 -0.26
C TRP A 127 -4.14 2.10 1.14
N ALA A 128 -5.26 1.67 1.75
CA ALA A 128 -5.24 1.00 3.04
C ALA A 128 -4.36 -0.27 3.01
N PHE A 129 -4.44 -1.09 1.95
CA PHE A 129 -3.63 -2.31 1.84
C PHE A 129 -2.12 -2.01 1.80
N ARG A 130 -1.71 -0.98 1.06
CA ARG A 130 -0.30 -0.60 0.82
C ARG A 130 0.35 0.08 2.03
N THR A 131 -0.46 0.73 2.86
CA THR A 131 -0.02 1.44 4.07
C THR A 131 -0.12 0.59 5.34
N THR A 132 -0.83 -0.54 5.29
CA THR A 132 -0.90 -1.49 6.41
C THR A 132 0.41 -2.26 6.57
N TYR A 133 0.92 -2.35 7.80
CA TYR A 133 2.08 -3.16 8.14
C TYR A 133 1.87 -4.64 7.82
N LYS A 134 2.88 -5.28 7.24
CA LYS A 134 2.85 -6.70 6.89
C LYS A 134 3.96 -7.42 7.64
N THR A 135 3.58 -8.25 8.61
CA THR A 135 4.52 -9.02 9.44
C THR A 135 5.58 -9.78 8.64
N PRO A 136 5.26 -10.45 7.51
CA PRO A 136 6.27 -11.21 6.77
C PRO A 136 7.40 -10.38 6.13
N ILE A 137 7.17 -9.09 5.88
CA ILE A 137 8.20 -8.18 5.30
C ILE A 137 8.74 -7.17 6.32
N GLY A 138 8.27 -7.21 7.58
CA GLY A 138 8.73 -6.30 8.64
C GLY A 138 8.42 -4.82 8.41
N CYS A 139 7.59 -4.46 7.43
CA CYS A 139 7.26 -3.08 7.08
C CYS A 139 5.96 -2.97 6.27
N THR A 140 5.66 -1.77 5.76
CA THR A 140 4.54 -1.53 4.85
C THR A 140 4.99 -1.73 3.40
N PRO A 141 4.14 -2.26 2.50
CA PRO A 141 4.47 -2.35 1.07
C PRO A 141 4.88 -1.00 0.47
N TYR A 142 4.25 0.09 0.90
CA TYR A 142 4.61 1.45 0.46
C TYR A 142 6.04 1.82 0.82
N LYS A 143 6.48 1.53 2.05
CA LYS A 143 7.86 1.81 2.48
C LYS A 143 8.88 1.04 1.65
N LEU A 144 8.57 -0.21 1.27
CA LEU A 144 9.48 -1.03 0.48
C LEU A 144 9.59 -0.55 -0.97
N VAL A 145 8.49 -0.07 -1.58
CA VAL A 145 8.48 0.37 -2.98
C VAL A 145 9.07 1.77 -3.17
N TYR A 146 8.79 2.70 -2.25
CA TYR A 146 9.20 4.11 -2.39
C TYR A 146 10.33 4.51 -1.45
N GLU A 147 10.81 3.59 -0.60
CA GLU A 147 11.83 3.84 0.43
C GLU A 147 11.46 4.98 1.40
N LYS A 148 10.18 5.34 1.45
CA LYS A 148 9.64 6.45 2.25
C LYS A 148 8.47 5.97 3.11
N ALA A 149 8.36 6.52 4.31
CA ALA A 149 7.15 6.35 5.10
C ALA A 149 5.98 7.04 4.38
N CYS A 150 4.84 6.36 4.32
CA CYS A 150 3.62 6.98 3.83
C CYS A 150 3.11 7.98 4.86
N HIS A 151 2.84 9.22 4.46
CA HIS A 151 2.08 10.14 5.29
C HIS A 151 0.60 9.76 5.26
N LEU A 152 0.07 9.32 6.39
CA LEU A 152 -1.35 9.00 6.50
C LEU A 152 -2.18 10.31 6.61
N PRO A 153 -3.42 10.37 6.12
CA PRO A 153 -4.26 11.56 6.31
C PRO A 153 -4.38 11.98 7.77
N ILE A 154 -4.51 11.02 8.70
CA ILE A 154 -4.56 11.28 10.14
C ILE A 154 -3.26 11.90 10.68
N GLU A 155 -2.14 11.59 10.05
CA GLU A 155 -0.84 12.17 10.39
C GLU A 155 -0.72 13.63 9.92
N LEU A 156 -1.41 13.99 8.83
CA LEU A 156 -1.50 15.36 8.33
C LEU A 156 -2.49 16.22 9.14
N GLU A 157 -3.59 15.62 9.59
CA GLU A 157 -4.59 16.28 10.44
C GLU A 157 -4.04 16.50 11.86
N HIS A 158 -3.36 15.51 12.44
CA HIS A 158 -2.76 15.60 13.78
C HIS A 158 -1.27 15.95 13.72
N LYS A 159 -0.92 17.13 13.17
CA LYS A 159 0.46 17.65 13.20
C LYS A 159 1.09 17.63 14.61
N ALA A 160 0.26 17.82 15.65
CA ALA A 160 0.66 17.75 17.05
C ALA A 160 1.15 16.35 17.48
N TYR A 161 0.55 15.27 16.96
CA TYR A 161 0.97 13.91 17.29
C TYR A 161 2.37 13.60 16.75
N TRP A 162 2.70 14.09 15.55
CA TRP A 162 4.06 13.97 15.01
C TRP A 162 5.07 14.81 15.77
N ALA A 163 4.72 16.05 16.15
CA ALA A 163 5.58 16.85 17.02
C ALA A 163 5.90 16.12 18.33
N LEU A 164 4.91 15.46 18.93
CA LEU A 164 5.10 14.64 20.15
C LEU A 164 5.95 13.39 19.90
N LYS A 165 5.78 12.71 18.76
CA LYS A 165 6.50 11.47 18.44
C LYS A 165 7.95 11.72 18.01
N GLN A 166 8.18 12.79 17.24
CA GLN A 166 9.50 13.18 16.73
C GLN A 166 10.40 13.71 17.86
N THR A 167 9.80 14.24 18.91
CA THR A 167 10.54 14.75 20.07
C THR A 167 10.83 13.69 21.14
N ASN A 168 10.41 12.42 20.98
CA ASN A 168 10.56 11.37 22.01
C ASN A 168 10.31 11.93 23.42
N PHE A 169 9.28 12.77 23.55
CA PHE A 169 9.16 13.68 24.68
C PHE A 169 8.82 12.87 25.93
N ASN A 170 9.85 12.49 26.68
CA ASN A 170 9.66 12.06 28.05
C ASN A 170 9.26 13.32 28.82
N LEU A 171 7.94 13.52 28.95
CA LEU A 171 7.34 14.69 29.61
C LEU A 171 7.96 14.97 30.98
N TYR A 172 8.39 13.92 31.68
CA TYR A 172 9.11 14.03 32.95
C TYR A 172 10.49 14.68 32.81
N VAL A 173 11.30 14.23 31.84
CA VAL A 173 12.64 14.78 31.58
C VAL A 173 12.55 16.21 31.05
N ALA A 174 11.62 16.48 30.14
CA ALA A 174 11.39 17.83 29.62
C ALA A 174 10.90 18.80 30.70
N GLY A 175 10.02 18.34 31.61
CA GLY A 175 9.57 19.12 32.76
C GLY A 175 10.71 19.47 33.72
N ASN A 176 11.58 18.50 34.02
CA ASN A 176 12.77 18.73 34.86
C ASN A 176 13.73 19.74 34.22
N HIS A 177 14.01 19.60 32.93
CA HIS A 177 14.90 20.54 32.22
C HIS A 177 14.32 21.97 32.19
N ARG A 178 13.01 22.11 32.00
CA ARG A 178 12.35 23.42 32.04
C ARG A 178 12.41 24.07 33.42
N LYS A 179 12.32 23.27 34.49
CA LYS A 179 12.42 23.76 35.87
C LYS A 179 13.82 24.31 36.18
N ILE A 180 14.87 23.64 35.69
CA ILE A 180 16.26 24.11 35.81
C ILE A 180 16.44 25.47 35.11
N GLN A 181 15.98 25.57 33.85
CA GLN A 181 16.06 26.83 33.09
C GLN A 181 15.33 28.00 33.80
N LEU A 182 14.19 27.74 34.45
CA LEU A 182 13.45 28.77 35.18
C LEU A 182 14.20 29.21 36.45
N ASN A 183 14.85 28.29 37.15
CA ASN A 183 15.66 28.61 38.31
C ASN A 183 16.88 29.46 37.93
N GLU A 184 17.61 29.09 36.88
CA GLU A 184 18.73 29.88 36.36
C GLU A 184 18.29 31.31 35.99
N LEU A 185 17.11 31.45 35.39
CA LEU A 185 16.56 32.75 35.01
C LEU A 185 16.19 33.62 36.22
N ASN A 186 15.72 33.00 37.30
CA ASN A 186 15.46 33.70 38.56
C ASN A 186 16.76 34.11 39.24
N GLU A 187 17.77 33.25 39.29
CA GLU A 187 19.10 33.60 39.83
C GLU A 187 19.73 34.78 39.07
N LEU A 188 19.60 34.80 37.74
CA LEU A 188 20.07 35.93 36.92
C LEU A 188 19.29 37.22 37.22
N ARG A 189 17.98 37.14 37.50
CA ARG A 189 17.18 38.30 37.91
C ARG A 189 17.59 38.82 39.28
N ASP A 190 17.78 37.91 40.24
CA ASP A 190 18.18 38.27 41.60
C ASP A 190 19.57 38.91 41.58
N HIS A 191 20.51 38.35 40.81
CA HIS A 191 21.83 38.94 40.61
C HIS A 191 21.76 40.33 39.92
N ALA A 192 20.88 40.50 38.93
CA ALA A 192 20.68 41.80 38.30
C ALA A 192 20.05 42.83 39.27
N PHE A 193 19.15 42.39 40.14
CA PHE A 193 18.52 43.23 41.17
C PHE A 193 19.54 43.66 42.23
N GLU A 194 20.33 42.74 42.78
CA GLU A 194 21.39 43.04 43.74
C GLU A 194 22.42 44.02 43.17
N ASN A 195 22.84 43.82 41.91
CA ASN A 195 23.76 44.76 41.24
C ASN A 195 23.15 46.13 40.95
N SER A 196 21.83 46.28 41.00
CA SER A 196 21.14 47.58 40.82
C SER A 196 20.99 48.38 42.12
N LEU A 197 21.27 47.76 43.27
CA LEU A 197 21.21 48.37 44.60
C LEU A 197 22.56 48.93 45.09
N ILE A 198 23.61 48.79 44.28
CA ILE A 198 24.95 49.39 44.46
C ILE A 198 25.07 50.62 43.57
#